data_AF-A0A453K9I5-F1
#
_entry.id   AF-A0A453K9I5-F1
#
_cell.length_a   1.000
_cell.length_b   1.000
_cell.length_c   1.000
_cell.angle_alpha   90.00
_cell.angle_beta   90.00
_cell.angle_gamma   90.00
#
_symmetry.space_group_name_H-M   'P 1'
#
loop_
_entity.id
_entity.type
_entity.pdbx_description
1 polymer ?
#
loop_
_entity_poly.entity_id
_entity_poly.type
_entity_poly.pdbx_seq_one_letter_code
_entity_poly.pdbx_strand_id
1 'polypeptide(L)'
;MVTEEALPTYQTMLNILDGSVGDDTGTSPASWAVWTRAWTAEENRHGDLMNKYMYLAGRVDMRQIEKTIQYLLGAGMDPKTEGNPYQGYIYTSFQERATFISHGNTARHARKYGDLKLAQICGTIAADEKRHETAYTKIVEKLFEVDPDYTVLAFAAMMRKKVTMPAHLMYDGQDDNLFEHFSAVAQRLGIYTAMDYADILDFLVQRWNVANLTGLSGEGRRAQDFLCSLGPRFRKLEERAQGRAKQLPVVPFSWIHGRQVQL
;
A
#
# COMPACT_ATOMS: atom_id res chain seq x y z
N MET A 1 10.73 0.92 3.84
CA MET A 1 11.51 0.42 4.99
C MET A 1 10.72 0.52 6.29
N VAL A 2 10.45 1.70 6.87
CA VAL A 2 9.63 1.81 8.10
C VAL A 2 8.29 1.08 7.97
N THR A 3 7.63 1.22 6.81
CA THR A 3 6.40 0.46 6.49
C THR A 3 6.64 -1.05 6.54
N GLU A 4 7.61 -1.60 5.80
CA GLU A 4 7.87 -3.06 5.86
C GLU A 4 8.18 -3.58 7.26
N GLU A 5 8.87 -2.80 8.09
CA GLU A 5 9.21 -3.20 9.46
C GLU A 5 7.98 -3.27 10.39
N ALA A 6 6.83 -2.75 9.95
CA ALA A 6 5.55 -2.90 10.64
C ALA A 6 4.79 -4.19 10.24
N LEU A 7 5.47 -5.15 9.61
CA LEU A 7 4.94 -6.45 9.18
C LEU A 7 4.06 -7.20 10.22
N PRO A 8 4.38 -7.22 11.53
CA PRO A 8 3.50 -7.82 12.54
C PRO A 8 2.05 -7.30 12.49
N THR A 9 1.87 -6.01 12.21
CA THR A 9 0.55 -5.38 12.04
C THR A 9 -0.17 -5.95 10.82
N TYR A 10 0.54 -6.24 9.73
CA TYR A 10 -0.05 -6.68 8.47
C TYR A 10 -0.46 -8.15 8.52
N GLN A 11 0.37 -9.00 9.14
CA GLN A 11 -0.02 -10.38 9.43
C GLN A 11 -1.24 -10.42 10.37
N THR A 12 -1.27 -9.55 11.39
CA THR A 12 -2.43 -9.44 12.28
C THR A 12 -3.68 -9.05 11.50
N MET A 13 -3.59 -8.06 10.61
CA MET A 13 -4.70 -7.64 9.75
C MET A 13 -5.29 -8.81 8.94
N LEU A 14 -4.45 -9.66 8.35
CA LEU A 14 -4.92 -10.85 7.62
C LEU A 14 -5.57 -11.87 8.56
N ASN A 15 -5.03 -12.05 9.76
CA ASN A 15 -5.52 -13.04 10.72
C ASN A 15 -6.83 -12.65 11.41
N ILE A 16 -7.21 -11.37 11.42
CA ILE A 16 -8.49 -10.90 11.97
C ILE A 16 -9.62 -10.84 10.93
N LEU A 17 -9.38 -11.30 9.69
CA LEU A 17 -10.43 -11.41 8.69
C LEU A 17 -11.35 -12.61 8.99
N ASP A 18 -12.64 -12.36 8.91
CA ASP A 18 -13.72 -13.32 9.11
C ASP A 18 -13.76 -14.39 8.00
N GLY A 19 -14.63 -15.40 8.18
CA GLY A 19 -14.89 -16.41 7.16
C GLY A 19 -13.84 -17.52 7.12
N SER A 20 -13.16 -17.77 8.25
CA SER A 20 -12.17 -18.83 8.41
C SER A 20 -10.95 -18.69 7.50
N VAL A 21 -10.59 -17.45 7.14
CA VAL A 21 -9.37 -17.14 6.39
C VAL A 21 -8.18 -16.79 7.30
N GLY A 22 -8.44 -16.44 8.56
CA GLY A 22 -7.40 -16.24 9.57
C GLY A 22 -6.75 -17.55 10.03
N ASP A 23 -5.60 -17.42 10.73
CA ASP A 23 -4.90 -18.55 11.35
C ASP A 23 -5.23 -18.67 12.85
N ASP A 24 -6.25 -19.46 13.16
CA ASP A 24 -6.75 -19.63 14.54
C ASP A 24 -5.77 -20.31 15.50
N THR A 25 -4.69 -20.92 14.98
CA THR A 25 -3.77 -21.75 15.78
C THR A 25 -2.30 -21.37 15.62
N GLY A 26 -1.99 -20.42 14.74
CA GLY A 26 -0.63 -20.09 14.30
C GLY A 26 0.05 -21.19 13.46
N THR A 27 -0.61 -22.32 13.26
CA THR A 27 -0.10 -23.49 12.53
C THR A 27 -1.20 -24.18 11.71
N SER A 28 -2.34 -23.51 11.49
CA SER A 28 -3.48 -24.11 10.79
C SER A 28 -3.06 -24.64 9.41
N PRO A 29 -3.49 -25.86 9.03
CA PRO A 29 -3.18 -26.43 7.72
C PRO A 29 -4.06 -25.84 6.60
N ALA A 30 -5.02 -24.97 6.92
CA ALA A 30 -5.87 -24.33 5.93
C ALA A 30 -5.04 -23.51 4.94
N SER A 31 -5.38 -23.57 3.65
CA SER A 31 -4.63 -22.88 2.59
C SER A 31 -4.51 -21.37 2.82
N TRP A 32 -5.52 -20.74 3.41
CA TRP A 32 -5.50 -19.32 3.78
C TRP A 32 -4.44 -19.02 4.83
N ALA A 33 -4.39 -19.80 5.90
CA ALA A 33 -3.38 -19.68 6.95
C ALA A 33 -1.96 -19.99 6.42
N VAL A 34 -1.83 -21.00 5.55
CA VAL A 34 -0.56 -21.31 4.87
C VAL A 34 -0.09 -20.13 4.01
N TRP A 35 -0.99 -19.52 3.24
CA TRP A 35 -0.70 -18.32 2.46
C TRP A 35 -0.25 -17.18 3.37
N THR A 36 -1.03 -16.83 4.40
CA THR A 36 -0.70 -15.73 5.32
C THR A 36 0.69 -15.91 5.93
N ARG A 37 1.02 -17.10 6.44
CA ARG A 37 2.35 -17.37 7.00
C ARG A 37 3.47 -17.30 5.95
N ALA A 38 3.24 -17.86 4.75
CA ALA A 38 4.23 -17.86 3.67
C ALA A 38 4.47 -16.45 3.11
N TRP A 39 3.41 -15.69 2.87
CA TRP A 39 3.46 -14.28 2.49
C TRP A 39 4.25 -13.48 3.52
N THR A 40 3.91 -13.58 4.82
CA THR A 40 4.67 -12.91 5.89
C THR A 40 6.14 -13.31 5.91
N ALA A 41 6.47 -14.58 5.66
CA ALA A 41 7.87 -15.02 5.58
C ALA A 41 8.62 -14.41 4.38
N GLU A 42 7.93 -14.19 3.25
CA GLU A 42 8.51 -13.48 2.10
C GLU A 42 8.73 -12.00 2.42
N GLU A 43 7.71 -11.32 2.95
CA GLU A 43 7.70 -9.90 3.34
C GLU A 43 8.80 -9.54 4.35
N ASN A 44 9.06 -10.42 5.31
CA ASN A 44 10.07 -10.16 6.36
C ASN A 44 11.44 -9.79 5.76
N ARG A 45 11.79 -10.40 4.60
CA ARG A 45 13.06 -10.15 3.93
C ARG A 45 13.18 -8.72 3.38
N HIS A 46 12.06 -8.04 3.10
CA HIS A 46 12.06 -6.69 2.52
C HIS A 46 12.53 -5.65 3.55
N GLY A 47 11.94 -5.68 4.75
CA GLY A 47 12.36 -4.86 5.89
C GLY A 47 13.82 -5.13 6.25
N ASP A 48 14.17 -6.40 6.43
CA ASP A 48 15.53 -6.86 6.75
C ASP A 48 16.61 -6.32 5.80
N LEU A 49 16.36 -6.41 4.49
CA LEU A 49 17.32 -6.01 3.47
C LEU A 49 17.49 -4.49 3.42
N MET A 50 16.37 -3.76 3.45
CA MET A 50 16.41 -2.29 3.44
C MET A 50 17.01 -1.72 4.72
N ASN A 51 16.72 -2.30 5.88
CA ASN A 51 17.27 -1.89 7.16
C ASN A 51 18.81 -1.97 7.15
N LYS A 52 19.35 -3.16 6.82
CA LYS A 52 20.79 -3.38 6.74
C LYS A 52 21.46 -2.47 5.71
N TYR A 53 20.81 -2.25 4.57
CA TYR A 53 21.32 -1.30 3.57
C TYR A 53 21.39 0.13 4.13
N MET A 54 20.30 0.63 4.74
CA MET A 54 20.24 1.99 5.29
C MET A 54 21.23 2.20 6.45
N TYR A 55 21.39 1.18 7.31
CA TYR A 55 22.39 1.16 8.38
C TYR A 55 23.80 1.31 7.83
N LEU A 56 24.19 0.46 6.86
CA LEU A 56 25.53 0.47 6.27
C LEU A 56 25.80 1.71 5.42
N ALA A 57 24.78 2.28 4.79
CA ALA A 57 24.92 3.49 3.99
C ALA A 57 25.40 4.70 4.81
N GLY A 58 25.13 4.73 6.12
CA GLY A 58 25.55 5.82 7.02
C GLY A 58 24.97 7.19 6.64
N ARG A 59 23.83 7.21 5.93
CA ARG A 59 23.18 8.43 5.43
C ARG A 59 22.02 8.90 6.30
N VAL A 60 21.53 8.04 7.19
CA VAL A 60 20.32 8.25 7.98
C VAL A 60 20.57 8.04 9.47
N ASP A 61 19.69 8.60 10.30
CA ASP A 61 19.67 8.40 11.74
C ASP A 61 18.87 7.15 12.08
N MET A 62 19.58 6.02 12.24
CA MET A 62 18.93 4.74 12.54
C MET A 62 18.17 4.75 13.86
N ARG A 63 18.64 5.50 14.87
CA ARG A 63 17.94 5.62 16.16
C ARG A 63 16.56 6.26 15.99
N GLN A 64 16.48 7.33 15.19
CA GLN A 64 15.20 7.98 14.91
C GLN A 64 14.27 7.10 14.07
N ILE A 65 14.82 6.33 13.12
CA ILE A 65 14.05 5.37 12.33
C ILE A 65 13.51 4.24 13.22
N GLU A 66 14.33 3.64 14.07
CA GLU A 66 13.94 2.57 15.01
C GLU A 66 12.84 3.06 15.98
N LYS A 67 12.97 4.28 16.51
CA LYS A 67 11.94 4.92 17.32
C LYS A 67 10.62 5.10 16.55
N THR A 68 10.70 5.45 15.27
CA THR A 68 9.52 5.59 14.40
C THR A 68 8.83 4.23 14.18
N ILE A 69 9.61 3.18 13.92
CA ILE A 69 9.09 1.80 13.77
C ILE A 69 8.39 1.36 15.06
N GLN A 70 9.01 1.62 16.22
CA GLN A 70 8.42 1.29 17.52
C GLN A 70 7.07 1.99 17.75
N TYR A 71 6.97 3.28 17.42
CA TYR A 71 5.68 3.99 17.49
C TYR A 71 4.65 3.42 16.51
N LEU A 72 5.06 3.14 15.27
CA LEU A 72 4.14 2.63 14.25
C LEU A 72 3.58 1.26 14.63
N LEU A 73 4.42 0.36 15.14
CA LEU A 73 3.99 -0.95 15.66
C LEU A 73 3.04 -0.79 16.86
N GLY A 74 3.35 0.12 17.78
CA GLY A 74 2.50 0.39 18.94
C GLY A 74 1.16 1.04 18.59
N ALA A 75 1.12 1.86 17.53
CA ALA A 75 -0.09 2.48 17.02
C ALA A 75 -0.96 1.51 16.21
N GLY A 76 -0.32 0.54 15.55
CA GLY A 76 -0.99 -0.37 14.62
C GLY A 76 -1.54 0.37 13.39
N MET A 77 -2.60 -0.17 12.81
CA MET A 77 -3.28 0.39 11.65
C MET A 77 -4.74 -0.06 11.64
N ASP A 78 -5.65 0.85 11.26
CA ASP A 78 -7.02 0.50 10.89
C ASP A 78 -7.23 0.63 9.36
N PRO A 79 -7.26 -0.48 8.60
CA PRO A 79 -7.56 -0.47 7.17
C PRO A 79 -9.05 -0.26 6.87
N LYS A 80 -9.91 -0.19 7.90
CA LYS A 80 -11.37 -0.07 7.82
C LYS A 80 -12.02 -1.17 6.99
N THR A 81 -11.44 -2.36 7.02
CA THR A 81 -11.94 -3.57 6.35
C THR A 81 -13.05 -4.25 7.15
N GLU A 82 -13.24 -3.88 8.43
CA GLU A 82 -14.33 -4.38 9.29
C GLU A 82 -14.30 -5.92 9.44
N GLY A 83 -13.11 -6.54 9.42
CA GLY A 83 -12.97 -8.00 9.41
C GLY A 83 -13.43 -8.66 8.10
N ASN A 84 -13.95 -7.92 7.13
CA ASN A 84 -14.55 -8.48 5.94
C ASN A 84 -13.48 -8.92 4.93
N PRO A 85 -13.41 -10.22 4.55
CA PRO A 85 -12.40 -10.72 3.62
C PRO A 85 -12.51 -10.11 2.22
N TYR A 86 -13.70 -9.73 1.74
CA TYR A 86 -13.85 -9.03 0.45
C TYR A 86 -13.13 -7.68 0.49
N GLN A 87 -13.37 -6.90 1.54
CA GLN A 87 -12.72 -5.60 1.73
C GLN A 87 -11.21 -5.77 1.96
N GLY A 88 -10.80 -6.79 2.72
CA GLY A 88 -9.40 -7.13 2.98
C GLY A 88 -8.61 -7.51 1.72
N TYR A 89 -9.16 -8.37 0.86
CA TYR A 89 -8.47 -8.77 -0.37
C TYR A 89 -8.47 -7.70 -1.46
N ILE A 90 -9.46 -6.80 -1.47
CA ILE A 90 -9.44 -5.60 -2.30
C ILE A 90 -8.38 -4.61 -1.79
N TYR A 91 -8.30 -4.42 -0.48
CA TYR A 91 -7.30 -3.58 0.16
C TYR A 91 -5.87 -4.05 -0.16
N THR A 92 -5.58 -5.33 0.04
CA THR A 92 -4.26 -5.92 -0.26
C THR A 92 -3.93 -5.88 -1.74
N SER A 93 -4.88 -6.21 -2.63
CA SER A 93 -4.67 -6.06 -4.08
C SER A 93 -4.23 -4.64 -4.49
N PHE A 94 -4.80 -3.62 -3.84
CA PHE A 94 -4.43 -2.23 -4.07
C PHE A 94 -3.04 -1.91 -3.49
N GLN A 95 -2.79 -2.29 -2.24
CA GLN A 95 -1.54 -1.99 -1.54
C GLN A 95 -0.32 -2.65 -2.19
N GLU A 96 -0.41 -3.93 -2.56
CA GLU A 96 0.70 -4.63 -3.23
C GLU A 96 1.08 -3.97 -4.56
N ARG A 97 0.08 -3.44 -5.28
CA ARG A 97 0.36 -2.67 -6.49
C ARG A 97 1.00 -1.32 -6.18
N ALA A 98 0.60 -0.66 -5.09
CA ALA A 98 1.19 0.59 -4.65
C ALA A 98 2.67 0.42 -4.23
N THR A 99 2.99 -0.65 -3.49
CA THR A 99 4.38 -0.99 -3.11
C THR A 99 5.20 -1.40 -4.33
N PHE A 100 4.64 -2.21 -5.24
CA PHE A 100 5.27 -2.52 -6.54
C PHE A 100 5.70 -1.26 -7.30
N ILE A 101 4.80 -0.28 -7.43
CA ILE A 101 5.08 1.00 -8.11
C ILE A 101 6.16 1.77 -7.35
N SER A 102 6.02 1.90 -6.02
CA SER A 102 6.93 2.66 -5.17
C SER A 102 8.36 2.12 -5.20
N HIS A 103 8.52 0.79 -5.04
CA HIS A 103 9.81 0.12 -5.11
C HIS A 103 10.39 0.18 -6.52
N GLY A 104 9.57 -0.02 -7.55
CA GLY A 104 9.98 0.09 -8.95
C GLY A 104 10.46 1.49 -9.34
N ASN A 105 9.77 2.55 -8.88
CA ASN A 105 10.20 3.95 -9.05
C ASN A 105 11.52 4.19 -8.30
N THR A 106 11.61 3.79 -7.03
CA THR A 106 12.84 3.94 -6.24
C THR A 106 14.03 3.24 -6.90
N ALA A 107 13.84 2.05 -7.48
CA ALA A 107 14.87 1.34 -8.24
C ALA A 107 15.36 2.14 -9.46
N ARG A 108 14.45 2.80 -10.19
CA ARG A 108 14.81 3.69 -11.32
C ARG A 108 15.61 4.90 -10.85
N HIS A 109 15.22 5.51 -9.74
CA HIS A 109 15.96 6.62 -9.13
C HIS A 109 17.36 6.19 -8.70
N ALA A 110 17.48 5.07 -7.97
CA ALA A 110 18.77 4.53 -7.53
C ALA A 110 19.72 4.33 -8.72
N ARG A 111 19.24 3.72 -9.81
CA ARG A 111 20.01 3.56 -11.05
C ARG A 111 20.42 4.89 -11.66
N LYS A 112 19.51 5.86 -11.72
CA LYS A 112 19.77 7.22 -12.25
C LYS A 112 20.88 7.93 -11.46
N TYR A 113 20.94 7.73 -10.15
CA TYR A 113 21.99 8.29 -9.28
C TYR A 113 23.26 7.42 -9.19
N GLY A 114 23.37 6.37 -10.01
CA GLY A 114 24.57 5.55 -10.13
C GLY A 114 24.66 4.36 -9.16
N ASP A 115 23.66 4.16 -8.29
CA ASP A 115 23.65 3.03 -7.36
C ASP A 115 22.91 1.82 -7.95
N LEU A 116 23.66 1.00 -8.67
CA LEU A 116 23.13 -0.21 -9.29
C LEU A 116 22.74 -1.29 -8.28
N LYS A 117 23.34 -1.30 -7.09
CA LYS A 117 23.06 -2.30 -6.05
C LYS A 117 21.78 -1.96 -5.31
N LEU A 118 21.56 -0.70 -4.95
CA LEU A 118 20.26 -0.25 -4.45
C LEU A 118 19.15 -0.47 -5.49
N ALA A 119 19.43 -0.22 -6.77
CA ALA A 119 18.46 -0.51 -7.83
C ALA A 119 18.09 -2.01 -7.90
N GLN A 120 19.05 -2.92 -7.69
CA GLN A 120 18.81 -4.36 -7.62
C GLN A 120 17.99 -4.73 -6.37
N ILE A 121 18.29 -4.14 -5.21
CA ILE A 121 17.55 -4.35 -3.96
C ILE A 121 16.07 -3.98 -4.15
N CYS A 122 15.79 -2.73 -4.56
CA CYS A 122 14.41 -2.26 -4.76
C CYS A 122 13.69 -3.04 -5.87
N GLY A 123 14.39 -3.39 -6.96
CA GLY A 123 13.81 -4.18 -8.04
C GLY A 123 13.46 -5.62 -7.64
N THR A 124 14.24 -6.22 -6.74
CA THR A 124 13.98 -7.58 -6.22
C THR A 124 12.75 -7.57 -5.33
N ILE A 125 12.62 -6.58 -4.45
CA ILE A 125 11.44 -6.39 -3.60
C ILE A 125 10.20 -6.17 -4.48
N ALA A 126 10.26 -5.26 -5.45
CA ALA A 126 9.17 -5.03 -6.41
C ALA A 126 8.74 -6.31 -7.15
N ALA A 127 9.65 -7.24 -7.42
CA ALA A 127 9.31 -8.50 -8.07
C ALA A 127 8.52 -9.46 -7.15
N ASP A 128 8.69 -9.36 -5.83
CA ASP A 128 7.88 -10.08 -4.85
C ASP A 128 6.47 -9.47 -4.80
N GLU A 129 6.35 -8.14 -4.66
CA GLU A 129 5.06 -7.42 -4.63
C GLU A 129 4.21 -7.75 -5.85
N LYS A 130 4.84 -7.89 -7.03
CA LYS A 130 4.11 -8.22 -8.26
C LYS A 130 3.45 -9.60 -8.20
N ARG A 131 4.08 -10.57 -7.54
CA ARG A 131 3.52 -11.91 -7.34
C ARG A 131 2.40 -11.88 -6.31
N HIS A 132 2.56 -11.12 -5.23
CA HIS A 132 1.53 -10.94 -4.21
C HIS A 132 0.29 -10.22 -4.77
N GLU A 133 0.48 -9.13 -5.52
CA GLU A 133 -0.57 -8.45 -6.28
C GLU A 133 -1.33 -9.45 -7.17
N THR A 134 -0.60 -10.32 -7.88
CA THR A 134 -1.21 -11.32 -8.76
C THR A 134 -2.03 -12.34 -7.99
N ALA A 135 -1.58 -12.77 -6.80
CA ALA A 135 -2.31 -13.70 -5.95
C ALA A 135 -3.61 -13.07 -5.40
N TYR A 136 -3.53 -11.87 -4.81
CA TYR A 136 -4.71 -11.18 -4.26
C TYR A 136 -5.72 -10.78 -5.34
N THR A 137 -5.26 -10.31 -6.49
CA THR A 137 -6.17 -9.98 -7.59
C THR A 137 -6.91 -11.20 -8.14
N LYS A 138 -6.29 -12.40 -8.11
CA LYS A 138 -6.97 -13.66 -8.47
C LYS A 138 -8.01 -14.09 -7.42
N ILE A 139 -7.76 -13.84 -6.14
CA ILE A 139 -8.75 -14.10 -5.09
C ILE A 139 -10.00 -13.25 -5.36
N VAL A 140 -9.84 -11.95 -5.57
CA VAL A 140 -10.97 -11.04 -5.84
C VAL A 140 -11.64 -11.33 -7.19
N GLU A 141 -10.88 -11.72 -8.21
CA GLU A 141 -11.44 -12.22 -9.47
C GLU A 141 -12.39 -13.41 -9.22
N LYS A 142 -11.98 -14.36 -8.38
CA LYS A 142 -12.85 -15.49 -8.03
C LYS A 142 -14.08 -15.05 -7.24
N LEU A 143 -13.95 -14.06 -6.35
CA LEU A 143 -15.08 -13.47 -5.63
C LEU A 143 -16.09 -12.83 -6.59
N PHE A 144 -15.63 -12.15 -7.64
CA PHE A 144 -16.52 -11.63 -8.69
C PHE A 144 -17.23 -12.73 -9.50
N GLU A 145 -16.63 -13.91 -9.67
CA GLU A 145 -17.30 -15.03 -10.33
C GLU A 145 -18.43 -15.63 -9.48
N VAL A 146 -18.24 -15.71 -8.16
CA VAL A 146 -19.17 -16.44 -7.26
C VAL A 146 -20.18 -15.54 -6.58
N ASP A 147 -19.82 -14.29 -6.31
CA ASP A 147 -20.65 -13.29 -5.63
C ASP A 147 -20.41 -11.88 -6.20
N PRO A 148 -20.76 -11.64 -7.48
CA PRO A 148 -20.46 -10.40 -8.18
C PRO A 148 -21.09 -9.17 -7.51
N ASP A 149 -22.30 -9.32 -6.96
CA ASP A 149 -23.05 -8.20 -6.37
C ASP A 149 -22.43 -7.74 -5.06
N TYR A 150 -22.11 -8.67 -4.16
CA TYR A 150 -21.45 -8.30 -2.91
C TYR A 150 -20.03 -7.79 -3.16
N THR A 151 -19.29 -8.42 -4.08
CA THR A 151 -17.91 -8.03 -4.39
C THR A 151 -17.84 -6.60 -4.94
N VAL A 152 -18.74 -6.20 -5.84
CA VAL A 152 -18.76 -4.83 -6.37
C VAL A 152 -19.14 -3.81 -5.27
N LEU A 153 -20.03 -4.17 -4.35
CA LEU A 153 -20.39 -3.33 -3.20
C LEU A 153 -19.21 -3.14 -2.25
N ALA A 154 -18.48 -4.22 -1.93
CA ALA A 154 -17.27 -4.16 -1.11
C ALA A 154 -16.18 -3.31 -1.77
N PHE A 155 -15.99 -3.42 -3.08
CA PHE A 155 -15.03 -2.59 -3.81
C PHE A 155 -15.40 -1.11 -3.75
N ALA A 156 -16.68 -0.78 -4.01
CA ALA A 156 -17.16 0.58 -3.88
C ALA A 156 -17.04 1.11 -2.44
N ALA A 157 -17.28 0.28 -1.43
CA ALA A 157 -17.12 0.65 -0.03
C ALA A 157 -15.67 1.04 0.30
N MET A 158 -14.69 0.22 -0.13
CA MET A 158 -13.27 0.54 0.04
C MET A 158 -12.88 1.85 -0.68
N MET A 159 -13.37 2.06 -1.90
CA MET A 159 -13.09 3.30 -2.63
C MET A 159 -13.75 4.54 -1.99
N ARG A 160 -14.93 4.41 -1.36
CA ARG A 160 -15.55 5.51 -0.60
C ARG A 160 -14.77 5.84 0.66
N LYS A 161 -14.26 4.82 1.37
CA LYS A 161 -13.41 4.98 2.56
C LYS A 161 -12.03 5.60 2.21
N LYS A 162 -11.64 5.53 0.93
CA LYS A 162 -10.28 5.73 0.41
C LYS A 162 -9.34 4.67 0.95
N VAL A 163 -8.44 4.17 0.11
CA VAL A 163 -7.47 3.17 0.55
C VAL A 163 -6.42 3.85 1.42
N THR A 164 -6.52 3.63 2.74
CA THR A 164 -5.61 4.18 3.73
C THR A 164 -4.24 3.51 3.64
N MET A 165 -3.16 4.29 3.60
CA MET A 165 -1.81 3.75 3.65
C MET A 165 -1.52 3.09 5.00
N PRO A 166 -0.83 1.94 5.02
CA PRO A 166 -0.63 1.18 6.24
C PRO A 166 0.17 1.95 7.31
N ALA A 167 1.11 2.80 6.87
CA ALA A 167 1.90 3.62 7.76
C ALA A 167 1.34 5.04 7.99
N HIS A 168 0.03 5.26 7.83
CA HIS A 168 -0.55 6.61 7.98
C HIS A 168 -0.44 7.21 9.39
N LEU A 169 -0.24 6.38 10.43
CA LEU A 169 -0.02 6.81 11.82
C LEU A 169 1.48 6.95 12.17
N MET A 170 2.34 7.11 11.17
CA MET A 170 3.77 7.23 11.38
C MET A 170 4.14 8.47 12.20
N TYR A 171 4.96 8.28 13.23
CA TYR A 171 5.38 9.31 14.18
C TYR A 171 6.80 9.05 14.67
N ASP A 172 7.65 10.08 14.72
CA ASP A 172 9.06 9.98 15.12
C ASP A 172 9.35 10.51 16.55
N GLY A 173 8.30 10.92 17.28
CA GLY A 173 8.42 11.55 18.59
C GLY A 173 8.53 13.08 18.56
N GLN A 174 8.38 13.73 17.41
CA GLN A 174 8.44 15.18 17.28
C GLN A 174 7.54 15.77 16.19
N ASP A 175 7.29 15.06 15.08
CA ASP A 175 6.48 15.54 13.97
C ASP A 175 5.12 14.82 13.90
N ASP A 176 4.06 15.51 14.32
CA ASP A 176 2.69 14.98 14.31
C ASP A 176 2.13 14.77 12.89
N ASN A 177 2.75 15.36 11.86
CA ASN A 177 2.33 15.27 10.46
C ASN A 177 3.35 14.50 9.59
N LEU A 178 4.17 13.67 10.21
CA LEU A 178 5.30 12.98 9.55
C LEU A 178 4.88 12.19 8.31
N PHE A 179 3.73 11.51 8.35
CA PHE A 179 3.22 10.78 7.18
C PHE A 179 2.85 11.72 6.02
N GLU A 180 2.26 12.88 6.30
CA GLU A 180 1.91 13.87 5.26
C GLU A 180 3.17 14.47 4.64
N HIS A 181 4.15 14.84 5.48
CA HIS A 181 5.44 15.35 5.02
C HIS A 181 6.19 14.30 4.18
N PHE A 182 6.25 13.04 4.64
CA PHE A 182 6.83 11.94 3.87
C PHE A 182 6.12 11.75 2.52
N SER A 183 4.78 11.76 2.53
CA SER A 183 3.97 11.56 1.33
C SER A 183 4.16 12.70 0.32
N ALA A 184 4.30 13.94 0.77
CA ALA A 184 4.59 15.07 -0.09
C ALA A 184 5.95 14.90 -0.81
N VAL A 185 7.00 14.50 -0.08
CA VAL A 185 8.31 14.23 -0.66
C VAL A 185 8.24 13.08 -1.68
N ALA A 186 7.52 12.00 -1.37
CA ALA A 186 7.33 10.87 -2.29
C ALA A 186 6.57 11.29 -3.56
N GLN A 187 5.52 12.10 -3.43
CA GLN A 187 4.77 12.69 -4.54
C GLN A 187 5.67 13.57 -5.41
N ARG A 188 6.42 14.51 -4.83
CA ARG A 188 7.30 15.44 -5.56
C ARG A 188 8.41 14.70 -6.31
N LEU A 189 8.95 13.64 -5.71
CA LEU A 189 9.99 12.82 -6.34
C LEU A 189 9.43 11.84 -7.38
N GLY A 190 8.11 11.71 -7.50
CA GLY A 190 7.48 10.75 -8.42
C GLY A 190 7.67 9.30 -7.99
N ILE A 191 7.85 9.04 -6.69
CA ILE A 191 7.97 7.68 -6.16
C ILE A 191 6.59 7.03 -6.07
N TYR A 192 5.62 7.75 -5.51
CA TYR A 192 4.22 7.36 -5.49
C TYR A 192 3.38 8.64 -5.45
N THR A 193 2.44 8.76 -6.38
CA THR A 193 1.64 9.96 -6.59
C THR A 193 0.15 9.70 -6.52
N ALA A 194 -0.64 10.75 -6.41
CA ALA A 194 -2.10 10.66 -6.56
C ALA A 194 -2.52 10.16 -7.96
N MET A 195 -1.68 10.33 -8.99
CA MET A 195 -1.92 9.73 -10.30
C MET A 195 -1.73 8.20 -10.25
N ASP A 196 -0.71 7.72 -9.56
CA ASP A 196 -0.50 6.27 -9.37
C ASP A 196 -1.70 5.63 -8.65
N TYR A 197 -2.28 6.31 -7.65
CA TYR A 197 -3.51 5.86 -6.99
C TYR A 197 -4.66 5.69 -8.00
N ALA A 198 -4.86 6.66 -8.89
CA ALA A 198 -5.91 6.60 -9.91
C ALA A 198 -5.63 5.48 -10.94
N ASP A 199 -4.37 5.28 -11.30
CA ASP A 199 -3.95 4.25 -12.25
C ASP A 199 -4.08 2.83 -11.67
N ILE A 200 -3.84 2.64 -10.36
CA ILE A 200 -4.14 1.38 -9.67
C ILE A 200 -5.63 1.10 -9.72
N LEU A 201 -6.48 2.10 -9.44
CA LEU A 201 -7.93 1.94 -9.47
C LEU A 201 -8.41 1.52 -10.86
N ASP A 202 -7.99 2.22 -11.92
CA ASP A 202 -8.35 1.87 -13.29
C ASP A 202 -7.86 0.47 -13.67
N PHE A 203 -6.63 0.13 -13.27
CA PHE A 203 -6.11 -1.21 -13.46
C PHE A 203 -6.98 -2.28 -12.80
N LEU A 204 -7.40 -2.09 -11.54
CA LEU A 204 -8.23 -3.07 -10.83
C LEU A 204 -9.65 -3.16 -11.41
N VAL A 205 -10.25 -2.03 -11.78
CA VAL A 205 -11.53 -1.97 -12.50
C VAL A 205 -11.47 -2.76 -13.81
N GLN A 206 -10.39 -2.61 -14.57
CA GLN A 206 -10.16 -3.36 -15.80
C GLN A 206 -9.86 -4.84 -15.53
N ARG A 207 -8.98 -5.14 -14.57
CA ARG A 207 -8.51 -6.48 -14.22
C ARG A 207 -9.65 -7.40 -13.78
N TRP A 208 -10.65 -6.85 -13.09
CA TRP A 208 -11.84 -7.56 -12.63
C TRP A 208 -13.04 -7.36 -13.55
N ASN A 209 -12.84 -6.74 -14.71
CA ASN A 209 -13.88 -6.55 -15.73
C ASN A 209 -15.15 -5.86 -15.18
N VAL A 210 -14.99 -4.94 -14.24
CA VAL A 210 -16.11 -4.36 -13.46
C VAL A 210 -17.14 -3.70 -14.37
N ALA A 211 -16.70 -3.02 -15.43
CA ALA A 211 -17.58 -2.33 -16.38
C ALA A 211 -18.55 -3.26 -17.14
N ASN A 212 -18.21 -4.55 -17.27
CA ASN A 212 -18.99 -5.52 -18.03
C ASN A 212 -19.75 -6.52 -17.14
N LEU A 213 -19.76 -6.31 -15.81
CA LEU A 213 -20.58 -7.12 -14.91
C LEU A 213 -22.07 -6.94 -15.22
N THR A 214 -22.77 -8.06 -15.32
CA THR A 214 -24.22 -8.12 -15.57
C THR A 214 -24.93 -8.87 -14.45
N GLY A 215 -26.26 -8.73 -14.34
CA GLY A 215 -27.04 -9.43 -13.32
C GLY A 215 -26.93 -8.85 -11.91
N LEU A 216 -26.30 -7.67 -11.77
CA LEU A 216 -26.20 -6.95 -10.50
C LEU A 216 -27.57 -6.43 -10.02
N SER A 217 -27.71 -6.26 -8.71
CA SER A 217 -28.81 -5.56 -8.07
C SER A 217 -28.81 -4.07 -8.43
N GLY A 218 -29.86 -3.35 -8.02
CA GLY A 218 -29.91 -1.89 -8.19
C GLY A 218 -28.79 -1.16 -7.45
N GLU A 219 -28.36 -1.67 -6.29
CA GLU A 219 -27.22 -1.15 -5.54
C GLU A 219 -25.89 -1.52 -6.18
N GLY A 220 -25.75 -2.77 -6.63
CA GLY A 220 -24.56 -3.24 -7.35
C GLY A 220 -24.29 -2.42 -8.61
N ARG A 221 -25.32 -2.09 -9.41
CA ARG A 221 -25.16 -1.20 -10.57
C ARG A 221 -24.70 0.21 -10.20
N ARG A 222 -25.24 0.80 -9.12
CA ARG A 222 -24.76 2.11 -8.64
C ARG A 222 -23.31 2.06 -8.16
N ALA A 223 -22.90 0.95 -7.54
CA ALA A 223 -21.52 0.72 -7.14
C ALA A 223 -20.59 0.56 -8.35
N GLN A 224 -21.01 -0.19 -9.36
CA GLN A 224 -20.32 -0.34 -10.65
C GLN A 224 -20.11 1.01 -11.33
N ASP A 225 -21.17 1.80 -11.52
CA ASP A 225 -21.10 3.14 -12.13
C ASP A 225 -20.16 4.06 -11.35
N PHE A 226 -20.25 4.03 -10.02
CA PHE A 226 -19.37 4.78 -9.15
C PHE A 226 -17.90 4.41 -9.40
N LEU A 227 -17.54 3.13 -9.33
CA LEU A 227 -16.18 2.63 -9.52
C LEU A 227 -15.62 3.02 -10.90
N CYS A 228 -16.38 2.78 -11.97
CA CYS A 228 -15.98 3.10 -13.34
C CYS A 228 -15.82 4.62 -13.59
N SER A 229 -16.43 5.47 -12.76
CA SER A 229 -16.31 6.93 -12.86
C SER A 229 -15.12 7.53 -12.11
N LEU A 230 -14.52 6.79 -11.17
CA LEU A 230 -13.58 7.35 -10.20
C LEU A 230 -12.22 7.70 -10.80
N GLY A 231 -11.64 6.86 -11.65
CA GLY A 231 -10.31 7.11 -12.24
C GLY A 231 -10.22 8.46 -12.95
N PRO A 232 -11.12 8.76 -13.92
CA PRO A 232 -11.18 10.07 -14.57
C PRO A 232 -11.42 11.23 -13.58
N ARG A 233 -12.15 10.98 -12.49
CA ARG A 233 -12.46 12.00 -11.48
C ARG A 233 -11.24 12.34 -10.61
N PHE A 234 -10.46 11.34 -10.21
CA PHE A 234 -9.21 11.54 -9.47
C PHE A 234 -8.15 12.26 -10.31
N ARG A 235 -7.96 11.86 -11.57
CA ARG A 235 -7.01 12.55 -12.48
C ARG A 235 -7.33 14.03 -12.64
N LYS A 236 -8.60 14.38 -12.89
CA LYS A 236 -9.02 15.80 -12.98
C LYS A 236 -8.82 16.57 -11.68
N LEU A 237 -8.95 15.92 -10.53
CA LEU A 237 -8.74 16.57 -9.24
C LEU A 237 -7.25 16.84 -9.01
N GLU A 238 -6.40 15.88 -9.36
CA GLU A 238 -4.95 16.01 -9.24
C GLU A 238 -4.36 17.06 -10.20
N GLU A 239 -4.79 17.08 -11.47
CA GLU A 239 -4.40 18.12 -12.44
C GLU A 239 -4.71 19.53 -11.91
N ARG A 240 -5.88 19.70 -11.27
CA ARG A 240 -6.27 20.97 -10.64
C ARG A 240 -5.45 21.31 -9.40
N ALA A 241 -5.06 20.30 -8.62
CA ALA A 241 -4.23 20.48 -7.44
C ALA A 241 -2.82 20.92 -7.83
N GLN A 242 -2.21 20.26 -8.82
CA GLN A 242 -0.89 20.62 -9.36
C GLN A 242 -0.88 22.01 -9.99
N GLY A 243 -1.92 22.38 -10.74
CA GLY A 243 -2.06 23.73 -11.31
C GLY A 243 -2.19 24.85 -10.28
N ARG A 244 -2.46 24.52 -9.01
CA ARG A 244 -2.56 25.47 -7.89
C ARG A 244 -1.39 25.37 -6.91
N ALA A 245 -0.47 24.44 -7.11
CA ALA A 245 0.62 24.18 -6.18
C ALA A 245 1.58 25.38 -6.13
N LYS A 246 1.69 26.01 -4.96
CA LYS A 246 2.78 26.94 -4.64
C LYS A 246 4.07 26.15 -4.38
N GLN A 247 5.21 26.84 -4.37
CA GLN A 247 6.45 26.24 -3.85
C GLN A 247 6.18 25.67 -2.45
N LEU A 248 6.28 24.36 -2.33
CA LEU A 248 6.10 23.65 -1.08
C LEU A 248 7.24 24.01 -0.10
N PRO A 249 6.96 24.07 1.21
CA PRO A 249 7.94 24.48 2.19
C PRO A 249 9.08 23.46 2.31
N VAL A 250 10.19 23.92 2.89
CA VAL A 250 11.34 23.08 3.22
C VAL A 250 11.24 22.73 4.70
N VAL A 251 11.20 21.43 5.02
CA VAL A 251 11.00 20.94 6.40
C VAL A 251 12.12 19.99 6.82
N PRO A 252 12.52 20.00 8.12
CA PRO A 252 13.49 19.05 8.65
C PRO A 252 12.89 17.66 8.84
N PHE A 253 13.68 16.61 8.63
CA PHE A 253 13.30 15.23 8.97
C PHE A 253 14.30 14.64 9.97
N SER A 254 13.80 14.04 11.05
CA SER A 254 14.67 13.42 12.07
C SER A 254 15.48 12.25 11.51
N TRP A 255 14.93 11.49 10.56
CA TRP A 255 15.61 10.37 9.89
C TRP A 255 16.88 10.76 9.13
N ILE A 256 17.08 12.04 8.82
CA ILE A 256 18.28 12.54 8.15
C ILE A 256 19.02 13.56 9.03
N HIS A 257 19.01 13.34 10.35
CA HIS A 257 19.70 14.19 11.34
C HIS A 257 19.22 15.65 11.32
N GLY A 258 17.92 15.87 11.13
CA GLY A 258 17.33 17.22 11.08
C GLY A 258 17.66 18.02 9.82
N ARG A 259 18.35 17.42 8.83
CA ARG A 259 18.51 18.03 7.51
C ARG A 259 17.15 18.24 6.87
N GLN A 260 17.07 19.28 6.04
CA GLN A 260 15.81 19.71 5.46
C GLN A 260 15.68 19.26 4.00
N VAL A 261 14.44 18.94 3.61
CA VAL A 261 14.09 18.66 2.21
C VAL A 261 12.85 19.46 1.85
N GLN A 262 12.74 19.78 0.57
CA GLN A 262 11.50 20.35 0.03
C GLN A 262 10.41 19.29 0.06
N LEU A 263 9.24 19.64 0.62
CA LEU A 263 8.04 18.82 0.50
C LEU A 263 7.63 18.68 -0.96
#